data_AF-A0A352XEL8-F1
#
_entry.id   AF-A0A352XEL8-F1
#
_cell.length_a   1.000
_cell.length_b   1.000
_cell.length_c   1.000
_cell.angle_alpha   90.00
_cell.angle_beta   90.00
_cell.angle_gamma   90.00
#
_symmetry.space_group_name_H-M   'P 1'
#
loop_
_entity.id
_entity.type
_entity.pdbx_description
1 polymer ?
#
loop_
_entity_poly.entity_id
_entity_poly.type
_entity_poly.pdbx_seq_one_letter_code
_entity_poly.pdbx_strand_id
1 'polypeptide(L)'
;LIDKYTILTAPSIQVLELTHQAAIKNKQLLTGNPLIVGNPTMPKVAPYPGEAPQQLSPLPNAEAEAKAIASLFKTQALTGNQATETVVVEKMQQAKIVHLATHGLL
;
A
#
# COMPACT_ATOMS: atom_id res chain seq x y z
N LEU A 1 -19.98 7.31 -18.36
CA LEU A 1 -18.73 7.41 -19.16
C LEU A 1 -17.57 6.82 -18.38
N ILE A 2 -17.37 7.24 -17.12
CA ILE A 2 -16.38 6.68 -16.19
C ILE A 2 -16.52 5.15 -16.02
N ASP A 3 -17.73 4.60 -15.96
CA ASP A 3 -17.94 3.15 -15.78
C ASP A 3 -17.53 2.29 -16.99
N LYS A 4 -17.28 2.91 -18.15
CA LYS A 4 -17.01 2.21 -19.41
C LYS A 4 -15.54 2.29 -19.85
N TYR A 5 -14.73 3.11 -19.18
CA TYR A 5 -13.34 3.36 -19.58
C TYR A 5 -12.42 3.38 -18.37
N THR A 6 -11.23 2.79 -18.51
CA THR A 6 -10.17 2.91 -17.51
C THR A 6 -9.62 4.33 -17.51
N ILE A 7 -9.71 5.00 -16.36
CA ILE A 7 -9.18 6.35 -16.16
C ILE A 7 -7.91 6.24 -15.32
N LEU A 8 -6.84 6.88 -15.79
CA LEU A 8 -5.58 7.05 -15.06
C LEU A 8 -5.35 8.55 -14.88
N THR A 9 -4.88 8.95 -13.69
CA THR A 9 -4.56 10.35 -13.39
C THR A 9 -3.07 10.48 -13.11
N ALA A 10 -2.51 11.64 -13.45
CA ALA A 10 -1.16 12.04 -13.10
C ALA A 10 -1.18 13.51 -12.67
N PRO A 11 -0.37 13.90 -11.67
CA PRO A 11 -0.36 15.27 -11.17
C PRO A 11 0.26 16.28 -12.15
N SER A 12 1.02 15.81 -13.16
CA SER A 12 1.57 16.64 -14.23
C SER A 12 1.86 15.82 -15.49
N ILE A 13 2.06 16.50 -16.62
CA ILE A 13 2.43 15.85 -17.89
C ILE A 13 3.81 15.17 -17.80
N GLN A 14 4.75 15.75 -17.04
CA GLN A 14 6.07 15.16 -16.83
C GLN A 14 5.98 13.86 -16.03
N VAL A 15 5.15 13.80 -14.99
CA VAL A 15 4.94 12.56 -14.21
C VAL A 15 4.25 11.49 -15.05
N LEU A 16 3.31 11.86 -15.92
CA LEU A 16 2.69 10.94 -16.87
C LEU A 16 3.75 10.30 -17.79
N GLU A 17 4.64 11.10 -18.36
CA GLU A 17 5.71 10.58 -19.22
C GLU A 17 6.68 9.68 -18.45
N LEU A 18 7.14 10.10 -17.28
CA LEU A 18 8.07 9.33 -16.44
C LEU A 18 7.49 7.97 -16.05
N THR A 19 6.22 7.92 -15.63
CA THR A 19 5.54 6.68 -15.24
C THR A 19 5.28 5.77 -16.44
N HIS A 20 4.95 6.32 -17.60
CA HIS A 20 4.82 5.55 -18.85
C HIS A 20 6.16 4.91 -19.26
N GLN A 21 7.26 5.66 -19.23
CA GLN A 21 8.59 5.12 -19.53
C GLN A 21 9.01 4.04 -18.52
N ALA A 22 8.76 4.25 -17.22
CA ALA A 22 9.03 3.27 -16.18
C ALA A 22 8.21 1.97 -16.38
N ALA A 23 6.94 2.08 -16.78
CA ALA A 23 6.10 0.93 -17.06
C ALA A 23 6.63 0.10 -18.24
N ILE A 24 7.06 0.74 -19.33
CA ILE A 24 7.67 0.05 -20.48
C ILE A 24 8.95 -0.67 -20.07
N LYS A 25 9.84 -0.02 -19.31
CA LYS A 25 11.08 -0.62 -18.80
C LYS A 25 10.82 -1.82 -17.88
N ASN A 26 9.78 -1.75 -17.05
CA ASN A 26 9.46 -2.78 -16.07
C ASN A 26 8.64 -3.98 -16.62
N LYS A 27 8.15 -3.93 -17.87
CA LYS A 27 7.37 -5.02 -18.49
C LYS A 27 8.10 -6.37 -18.56
N GLN A 28 9.43 -6.38 -18.47
CA GLN A 28 10.26 -7.60 -18.60
C GLN A 28 10.66 -8.23 -17.26
N LEU A 29 10.34 -7.62 -16.12
CA LEU A 29 10.78 -8.05 -14.79
C LEU A 29 9.57 -8.47 -13.92
N LEU A 30 8.94 -9.60 -14.25
CA LEU A 30 7.88 -10.21 -13.42
C LEU A 30 8.44 -10.96 -12.18
N THR A 31 9.69 -10.71 -11.80
CA THR A 31 10.36 -11.38 -10.69
C THR A 31 10.38 -10.47 -9.47
N GLY A 32 9.32 -10.52 -8.66
CA GLY A 32 9.28 -9.84 -7.37
C GLY A 32 8.02 -10.20 -6.62
N ASN A 33 8.17 -10.71 -5.39
CA ASN A 33 7.02 -11.09 -4.57
C ASN A 33 6.24 -9.82 -4.16
N PRO A 34 4.90 -9.86 -4.17
CA PRO A 34 4.10 -8.73 -3.70
C PRO A 34 4.28 -8.53 -2.19
N LEU A 35 4.27 -7.28 -1.78
CA LEU A 35 4.23 -6.89 -0.38
C LEU A 35 2.78 -6.58 0.00
N ILE A 36 2.29 -7.27 1.03
CA ILE A 36 0.89 -7.19 1.45
C ILE A 36 0.87 -6.84 2.93
N VAL A 37 0.25 -5.72 3.26
CA VAL A 37 0.21 -5.16 4.62
C VAL A 37 -1.25 -4.96 5.03
N GLY A 38 -1.62 -5.42 6.22
CA GLY A 38 -2.98 -5.27 6.72
C GLY A 38 -3.04 -5.02 8.21
N ASN A 39 -3.88 -4.06 8.63
CA ASN A 39 -4.12 -3.76 10.05
C ASN A 39 -2.82 -3.70 10.90
N PRO A 40 -1.84 -2.85 10.53
CA PRO A 40 -0.67 -2.64 11.36
C PRO A 40 -1.07 -2.05 12.72
N THR A 41 -0.25 -2.30 13.74
CA THR A 41 -0.36 -1.55 14.99
C THR A 41 0.08 -0.12 14.73
N MET A 42 -0.88 0.78 14.53
CA MET A 42 -0.60 2.18 14.20
C MET A 42 0.17 2.88 15.33
N PRO A 43 0.99 3.90 15.04
CA PRO A 43 1.45 4.82 16.08
C PRO A 43 0.30 5.72 16.56
N LYS A 44 0.53 6.46 17.65
CA LYS A 44 -0.36 7.56 18.04
C LYS A 44 -0.20 8.70 17.03
N VAL A 45 -1.31 9.17 16.48
CA VAL A 45 -1.36 10.25 15.49
C VAL A 45 -2.40 11.29 15.93
N ALA A 46 -2.13 12.55 15.66
CA ALA A 46 -3.14 13.60 15.85
C ALA A 46 -4.12 13.54 14.68
N PRO A 47 -5.43 13.29 14.91
CA PRO A 47 -6.40 13.19 13.81
C PRO A 47 -6.59 14.52 13.07
N TYR A 48 -6.40 15.64 13.77
CA TYR A 48 -6.50 16.99 13.23
C TYR A 48 -5.35 17.89 13.73
N PRO A 49 -4.97 18.93 12.97
CA PRO A 49 -3.96 19.89 13.41
C PRO A 49 -4.38 20.56 14.74
N GLY A 50 -3.53 20.43 15.76
CA GLY A 50 -3.77 20.99 17.09
C GLY A 50 -4.40 20.03 18.11
N GLU A 51 -4.80 18.82 17.70
CA GLU A 51 -5.28 17.80 18.63
C GLU A 51 -4.17 16.94 19.23
N ALA A 52 -4.44 16.34 20.39
CA ALA A 52 -3.50 15.42 21.03
C ALA A 52 -3.37 14.12 20.24
N PRO A 53 -2.18 13.52 20.11
CA PRO A 53 -2.00 12.25 19.42
C PRO A 53 -2.77 11.11 20.09
N GLN A 54 -3.62 10.44 19.32
CA GLN A 54 -4.42 9.29 19.76
C GLN A 54 -4.05 8.03 18.98
N GLN A 55 -4.19 6.89 19.65
CA GLN A 55 -4.01 5.59 19.02
C GLN A 55 -5.22 5.30 18.13
N LEU A 56 -5.01 4.98 16.86
CA LEU A 56 -6.10 4.59 15.98
C LEU A 56 -6.64 3.21 16.37
N SER A 57 -7.97 3.06 16.27
CA SER A 57 -8.66 1.80 16.55
C SER A 57 -8.26 0.73 15.53
N PRO A 58 -8.11 -0.54 15.92
CA PRO A 58 -7.77 -1.60 14.97
C PRO A 58 -8.85 -1.78 13.90
N LEU A 59 -8.44 -2.18 12.69
CA LEU A 59 -9.29 -2.46 11.54
C LEU A 59 -9.26 -3.97 11.22
N PRO A 60 -10.02 -4.82 11.93
CA PRO A 60 -9.96 -6.27 11.77
C PRO A 60 -10.30 -6.72 10.34
N ASN A 61 -11.18 -6.00 9.64
CA ASN A 61 -11.52 -6.32 8.25
C ASN A 61 -10.36 -6.03 7.28
N ALA A 62 -9.51 -5.06 7.59
CA ALA A 62 -8.31 -4.78 6.80
C ALA A 62 -7.25 -5.89 6.98
N GLU A 63 -7.20 -6.51 8.17
CA GLU A 63 -6.41 -7.71 8.39
C GLU A 63 -6.93 -8.90 7.59
N ALA A 64 -8.26 -9.08 7.56
CA ALA A 64 -8.91 -10.13 6.79
C ALA A 64 -8.66 -9.97 5.28
N GLU A 65 -8.76 -8.74 4.75
CA GLU A 65 -8.41 -8.41 3.37
C GLU A 65 -6.96 -8.78 3.06
N ALA A 66 -6.00 -8.32 3.86
CA ALA A 66 -4.59 -8.63 3.63
C ALA A 66 -4.29 -10.12 3.65
N LYS A 67 -4.90 -10.90 4.57
CA LYS A 67 -4.76 -12.37 4.59
C LYS A 67 -5.36 -13.03 3.34
N ALA A 68 -6.50 -12.55 2.86
CA ALA A 68 -7.13 -13.05 1.65
C ALA A 68 -6.26 -12.78 0.41
N ILE A 69 -5.77 -11.56 0.24
CA ILE A 69 -4.88 -11.19 -0.87
C ILE A 69 -3.55 -11.96 -0.78
N ALA A 70 -2.97 -12.12 0.41
CA ALA A 70 -1.74 -12.89 0.60
C ALA A 70 -1.89 -14.36 0.19
N SER A 71 -3.05 -14.96 0.46
CA SER A 71 -3.38 -16.32 0.01
C SER A 71 -3.43 -16.42 -1.52
N LEU A 72 -4.01 -15.43 -2.22
CA LEU A 72 -4.06 -15.41 -3.69
C LEU A 72 -2.66 -15.36 -4.31
N PHE A 73 -1.74 -14.63 -3.70
CA PHE A 73 -0.36 -14.47 -4.16
C PHE A 73 0.63 -15.47 -3.57
N LYS A 74 0.16 -16.43 -2.74
CA LYS A 74 1.00 -17.43 -2.05
C LYS A 74 2.18 -16.79 -1.28
N THR A 75 1.91 -15.66 -0.63
CA THR A 75 2.89 -14.94 0.20
C THR A 75 2.32 -14.75 1.61
N GLN A 76 3.11 -14.15 2.49
CA GLN A 76 2.70 -13.84 3.86
C GLN A 76 2.31 -12.36 3.96
N ALA A 77 1.15 -12.08 4.57
CA ALA A 77 0.78 -10.73 4.94
C ALA A 77 1.56 -10.28 6.19
N LEU A 78 2.01 -9.02 6.19
CA LEU A 78 2.49 -8.33 7.39
C LEU A 78 1.30 -7.67 8.09
N THR A 79 1.08 -8.02 9.36
CA THR A 79 -0.04 -7.48 10.15
C THR A 79 0.39 -7.14 11.59
N GLY A 80 -0.40 -6.31 12.27
CA GLY A 80 -0.17 -5.93 13.66
C GLY A 80 1.25 -5.39 13.89
N ASN A 81 1.95 -5.91 14.90
CA ASN A 81 3.30 -5.47 15.28
C ASN A 81 4.40 -5.86 14.26
N GLN A 82 4.11 -6.76 13.31
CA GLN A 82 5.08 -7.15 12.27
C GLN A 82 5.13 -6.14 11.11
N ALA A 83 4.06 -5.36 10.95
CA ALA A 83 3.90 -4.37 9.89
C ALA A 83 4.37 -2.97 10.34
N THR A 84 5.63 -2.87 10.79
CA THR A 84 6.22 -1.57 11.16
C THR A 84 6.62 -0.76 9.93
N GLU A 85 6.65 0.57 10.06
CA GLU A 85 7.06 1.47 8.98
C GLU A 85 8.42 1.07 8.40
N THR A 86 9.41 0.82 9.27
CA THR A 86 10.76 0.43 8.86
C THR A 86 10.76 -0.84 8.01
N VAL A 87 10.07 -1.90 8.46
CA VAL A 87 10.02 -3.18 7.74
C VAL A 87 9.28 -3.04 6.41
N VAL A 88 8.19 -2.26 6.39
CA VAL A 88 7.40 -2.03 5.18
C VAL A 88 8.20 -1.23 4.16
N VAL A 89 8.81 -0.10 4.54
CA VAL A 89 9.60 0.75 3.63
C VAL A 89 10.80 0.00 3.06
N GLU A 90 11.50 -0.81 3.86
CA GLU A 90 12.61 -1.65 3.39
C GLU A 90 12.13 -2.65 2.32
N LYS A 91 11.03 -3.37 2.59
CA LYS A 91 10.48 -4.36 1.65
C LYS A 91 9.87 -3.73 0.40
N MET A 92 9.34 -2.51 0.50
CA MET A 92 8.74 -1.79 -0.63
C MET A 92 9.74 -1.56 -1.78
N GLN A 93 11.02 -1.37 -1.47
CA GLN A 93 12.06 -1.15 -2.48
C GLN A 93 12.25 -2.36 -3.42
N GLN A 94 11.91 -3.56 -2.94
CA GLN A 94 12.06 -4.81 -3.67
C GLN A 94 10.71 -5.34 -4.20
N ALA A 95 9.60 -4.81 -3.70
CA ALA A 95 8.26 -5.24 -4.08
C ALA A 95 7.86 -4.68 -5.44
N LYS A 96 7.26 -5.52 -6.29
CA LYS A 96 6.68 -5.10 -7.58
C LYS A 96 5.26 -4.57 -7.44
N ILE A 97 4.53 -5.11 -6.48
CA ILE A 97 3.16 -4.73 -6.14
C ILE A 97 3.12 -4.55 -4.63
N VAL A 98 2.55 -3.45 -4.18
CA VAL A 98 2.32 -3.16 -2.77
C VAL A 98 0.82 -3.03 -2.56
N HIS A 99 0.26 -3.85 -1.69
CA HIS A 99 -1.14 -3.77 -1.24
C HIS A 99 -1.16 -3.31 0.22
N LEU A 100 -1.79 -2.17 0.47
CA LEU A 100 -1.89 -1.55 1.80
C LEU A 100 -3.36 -1.50 2.23
N ALA A 101 -3.73 -2.35 3.19
CA ALA A 101 -5.01 -2.32 3.88
C ALA A 101 -4.80 -1.74 5.30
N THR A 102 -4.61 -0.43 5.38
CA THR A 102 -4.26 0.30 6.62
C THR A 102 -5.15 1.53 6.81
N HIS A 103 -4.96 2.27 7.90
CA HIS A 103 -5.54 3.61 8.01
C HIS A 103 -4.95 4.53 6.95
N GLY A 104 -5.80 5.32 6.27
CA GLY A 104 -5.39 6.50 5.52
C GLY A 104 -5.61 7.74 6.38
N LEU A 105 -4.60 8.59 6.50
CA LEU A 105 -4.66 9.87 7.18
C LEU A 105 -4.41 10.98 6.15
N LEU A 106 -5.12 12.09 6.25
CA LEU A 106 -5.01 13.27 5.39
C LEU A 106 -4.32 14.42 6.13
#